data_AF-A0A6V8NKF6-F1
#
_entry.id   AF-A0A6V8NKF6-F1
#
_cell.length_a   1.000
_cell.length_b   1.000
_cell.length_c   1.000
_cell.angle_alpha   90.00
_cell.angle_beta   90.00
_cell.angle_gamma   90.00
#
_symmetry.space_group_name_H-M   'P 1'
#
loop_
_entity.id
_entity.type
_entity.pdbx_description
1 polymer ?
#
loop_
_entity_poly.entity_id
_entity_poly.type
_entity_poly.pdbx_seq_one_letter_code
_entity_poly.pdbx_strand_id
1 'polypeptide(L)'
;MDRILLAHGNGGKLGYELIKSLFLASFNNPVLAQLDDAARIEIASGHLAISTDCYVVNPPFFPGGDIGKLAICGTVNDLSMRGAKPLYLTVGLIIEEGFPLPDLETITASMAT
;
A
#
# COMPACT_ATOMS: atom_id res chain seq x y z
N MET A 1 10.55 -10.55 -15.13
CA MET A 1 9.99 -9.24 -15.48
C MET A 1 10.66 -8.32 -14.50
N ASP A 2 11.63 -7.53 -14.94
CA ASP A 2 12.68 -7.11 -14.00
C ASP A 2 12.46 -5.67 -13.50
N ARG A 3 11.59 -4.92 -14.18
CA ARG A 3 11.32 -3.51 -13.92
C ARG A 3 9.87 -3.16 -14.21
N ILE A 4 9.40 -2.10 -13.54
CA ILE A 4 8.13 -1.44 -13.83
C ILE A 4 8.23 -0.71 -15.17
N LEU A 5 7.10 -0.69 -15.89
CA LEU A 5 6.92 -0.09 -17.21
C LEU A 5 5.73 0.87 -17.12
N LEU A 6 5.68 1.89 -17.96
CA LEU A 6 4.49 2.78 -18.03
C LEU A 6 3.20 2.00 -18.28
N ALA A 7 3.28 0.87 -19.00
CA ALA A 7 2.13 0.02 -19.28
C ALA A 7 1.52 -0.65 -18.02
N HIS A 8 2.22 -0.69 -16.88
CA HIS A 8 1.64 -1.12 -15.61
C HIS A 8 0.73 -0.04 -14.98
N GLY A 9 0.92 1.23 -15.35
CA GLY A 9 0.15 2.37 -14.80
C GLY A 9 -1.03 2.83 -15.67
N ASN A 10 -1.29 2.19 -16.81
CA ASN A 10 -2.30 2.64 -17.77
C ASN A 10 -3.72 2.07 -17.54
N GLY A 11 -3.92 1.29 -16.48
CA GLY A 11 -5.20 0.61 -16.18
C GLY A 11 -5.53 -0.58 -17.08
N GLY A 12 -4.60 -1.02 -17.94
CA GLY A 12 -4.76 -2.17 -18.82
C GLY A 12 -4.38 -3.50 -18.17
N LYS A 13 -4.19 -4.52 -19.02
CA LYS A 13 -3.88 -5.90 -18.60
C LYS A 13 -2.66 -6.00 -17.69
N LEU A 14 -1.56 -5.31 -18.01
CA LEU A 14 -0.34 -5.37 -17.21
C LEU A 14 -0.51 -4.75 -15.81
N GLY A 15 -1.25 -3.64 -15.71
CA GLY A 15 -1.57 -3.05 -14.41
C GLY A 15 -2.45 -3.97 -13.56
N TYR A 16 -3.45 -4.58 -14.18
CA TYR A 16 -4.31 -5.56 -13.51
C TYR A 16 -3.53 -6.81 -13.06
N GLU A 17 -2.61 -7.30 -13.89
CA GLU A 17 -1.72 -8.42 -13.53
C GLU A 17 -0.82 -8.05 -12.35
N LEU A 18 -0.21 -6.86 -12.34
CA LEU A 18 0.60 -6.37 -11.22
C LEU A 18 -0.21 -6.27 -9.92
N ILE A 19 -1.43 -5.72 -9.99
CA ILE A 19 -2.34 -5.65 -8.84
C ILE A 19 -2.61 -7.05 -8.29
N LYS A 20 -2.92 -8.02 -9.15
CA LYS A 20 -3.21 -9.39 -8.72
C LYS A 20 -1.99 -10.13 -8.18
N SER A 21 -0.87 -10.09 -8.90
CA SER A 21 0.29 -10.94 -8.62
C SER A 21 1.11 -10.42 -7.46
N LEU A 22 1.11 -9.10 -7.24
CA LEU A 22 1.90 -8.46 -6.18
C LEU A 22 1.01 -7.93 -5.06
N PHE A 23 0.22 -6.88 -5.31
CA PHE A 23 -0.46 -6.16 -4.23
C PHE A 23 -1.55 -7.01 -3.55
N LEU A 24 -2.42 -7.66 -4.31
CA LEU A 24 -3.45 -8.55 -3.75
C LEU A 24 -2.82 -9.77 -3.08
N ALA A 25 -1.74 -10.33 -3.65
CA ALA A 25 -1.05 -11.46 -3.07
C ALA A 25 -0.45 -11.11 -1.68
N SER A 26 0.15 -9.93 -1.53
CA SER A 26 0.74 -9.47 -0.27
C SER A 26 -0.31 -8.98 0.75
N PHE A 27 -1.36 -8.29 0.31
CA PHE A 27 -2.35 -7.67 1.18
C PHE A 27 -3.68 -8.44 1.28
N ASN A 28 -3.67 -9.73 0.92
CA ASN A 28 -4.88 -10.52 0.67
C ASN A 28 -5.88 -10.45 1.83
N ASN A 29 -7.08 -9.96 1.52
CA ASN A 29 -8.21 -9.95 2.44
C ASN A 29 -9.54 -9.91 1.66
N PRO A 30 -10.68 -10.29 2.27
CA PRO A 30 -11.96 -10.35 1.57
C PRO A 30 -12.46 -9.02 0.97
N VAL A 31 -12.03 -7.89 1.52
CA VAL A 31 -12.40 -6.57 1.00
C VAL A 31 -11.61 -6.26 -0.26
N LEU A 32 -10.28 -6.44 -0.24
CA LEU A 32 -9.42 -6.18 -1.39
C LEU A 32 -9.61 -7.21 -2.51
N ALA A 33 -9.94 -8.47 -2.19
CA ALA A 33 -10.13 -9.54 -3.16
C ALA A 33 -11.31 -9.31 -4.12
N GLN A 34 -12.21 -8.38 -3.81
CA GLN A 34 -13.31 -7.99 -4.71
C GLN A 34 -12.80 -7.26 -5.95
N LEU A 35 -11.67 -6.53 -5.87
CA LEU A 35 -11.08 -5.77 -6.98
C LEU A 35 -12.07 -4.80 -7.66
N ASP A 36 -13.00 -4.25 -6.89
CA ASP A 36 -13.93 -3.22 -7.32
C ASP A 36 -13.30 -1.82 -7.23
N ASP A 37 -13.98 -0.82 -7.81
CA ASP A 37 -13.53 0.58 -7.79
C ASP A 37 -13.48 1.20 -6.37
N ALA A 38 -14.12 0.57 -5.38
CA ALA A 38 -14.11 1.01 -3.99
C ALA A 38 -14.22 -0.16 -3.01
N ALA A 39 -13.52 -0.04 -1.88
CA ALA A 39 -13.67 -0.94 -0.75
C ALA A 39 -14.95 -0.63 0.02
N ARG A 40 -15.82 -1.63 0.21
CA ARG A 40 -16.98 -1.54 1.10
C ARG A 40 -16.63 -2.09 2.48
N ILE A 41 -16.72 -1.23 3.50
CA ILE A 41 -16.47 -1.59 4.90
C ILE A 41 -17.68 -1.27 5.77
N GLU A 42 -17.99 -2.16 6.71
CA GLU A 42 -18.98 -1.90 7.75
C GLU A 42 -18.29 -1.25 8.94
N ILE A 43 -18.81 -0.11 9.39
CA ILE A 43 -18.25 0.64 10.52
C ILE A 43 -19.23 0.54 11.68
N ALA A 44 -18.74 0.11 12.85
CA ALA A 44 -19.52 0.11 14.08
C ALA A 44 -19.92 1.55 14.47
N SER A 45 -21.05 1.71 15.16
CA SER A 45 -21.50 3.01 15.64
C SER A 45 -20.43 3.69 16.50
N GLY A 46 -20.15 4.97 16.24
CA GLY A 46 -19.16 5.74 17.00
C GLY A 46 -18.48 6.82 16.15
N HIS A 47 -17.27 7.20 16.56
CA HIS A 47 -16.45 8.17 15.84
C HIS A 47 -15.40 7.46 14.98
N LEU A 48 -15.22 7.97 13.76
CA LEU A 48 -14.16 7.56 12.85
C LEU A 48 -13.02 8.59 12.92
N ALA A 49 -11.80 8.11 13.09
CA ALA A 49 -10.60 8.91 12.87
C ALA A 49 -10.04 8.58 11.48
N ILE A 50 -9.68 9.62 10.73
CA ILE A 50 -9.09 9.49 9.40
C ILE A 50 -7.78 10.28 9.42
N SER A 51 -6.70 9.65 8.96
CA SER A 51 -5.43 10.31 8.67
C SER A 51 -4.96 9.86 7.29
N THR A 52 -4.16 10.69 6.64
CA THR A 52 -3.47 10.38 5.40
C THR A 52 -2.11 11.06 5.44
N ASP A 53 -1.11 10.40 4.87
CA ASP A 53 0.23 10.94 4.79
C ASP A 53 0.93 10.45 3.52
N CYS A 54 1.90 11.22 3.05
CA CYS A 54 2.67 10.91 1.85
C CYS A 54 4.14 10.70 2.21
N TYR A 55 4.67 9.54 1.86
CA TYR A 55 6.03 9.14 2.21
C TYR A 55 6.95 9.29 1.00
N VAL A 56 8.03 10.07 1.16
CA VAL A 56 8.99 10.41 0.09
C VAL A 56 10.45 10.26 0.55
N VAL A 57 10.69 9.36 1.50
CA VAL A 57 12.02 9.13 2.09
C VAL A 57 13.03 8.66 1.04
N ASN A 58 14.26 9.18 1.14
CA ASN A 58 15.38 8.84 0.27
C ASN A 58 16.65 8.58 1.10
N PRO A 59 17.32 7.42 0.98
CA PRO A 59 16.97 6.28 0.13
C PRO A 59 15.66 5.57 0.57
N PRO A 60 14.98 4.85 -0.35
CA PRO A 60 13.76 4.10 0.00
C PRO A 60 14.03 2.93 0.95
N PHE A 61 15.29 2.48 1.05
CA PHE A 61 15.76 1.48 2.02
C PHE A 61 16.80 2.11 2.94
N PHE A 62 16.67 1.94 4.24
CA PHE A 62 17.55 2.55 5.24
C PHE A 62 17.76 1.64 6.45
N PRO A 63 18.79 1.88 7.29
CA PRO A 63 18.96 1.11 8.52
C PRO A 63 17.71 1.16 9.40
N GLY A 64 17.06 0.01 9.61
CA GLY A 64 15.86 -0.13 10.45
C GLY A 64 14.52 -0.28 9.69
N GLY A 65 14.51 -0.09 8.37
CA GLY A 65 13.31 -0.31 7.56
C GLY A 65 13.40 0.20 6.13
N ASP A 66 12.24 0.41 5.55
CA ASP A 66 12.06 0.93 4.20
C ASP A 66 10.85 1.86 4.15
N ILE A 67 10.65 2.50 3.00
CA ILE A 67 9.52 3.39 2.74
C ILE A 67 8.16 2.73 2.98
N GLY A 68 8.02 1.43 2.74
CA GLY A 68 6.79 0.67 2.95
C GLY A 68 6.47 0.54 4.43
N LYS A 69 7.44 0.05 5.23
CA LYS A 69 7.29 -0.01 6.69
C LYS A 69 7.03 1.37 7.30
N LEU A 70 7.75 2.39 6.83
CA LEU A 70 7.55 3.76 7.28
C LEU A 70 6.12 4.24 7.00
N ALA A 71 5.59 3.92 5.81
CA ALA A 71 4.25 4.33 5.41
C ALA A 71 3.16 3.73 6.31
N ILE A 72 3.25 2.44 6.60
CA ILE A 72 2.32 1.75 7.48
C ILE A 72 2.45 2.27 8.92
N CYS A 73 3.66 2.27 9.47
CA CYS A 73 3.88 2.68 10.86
C CYS A 73 3.50 4.14 11.09
N GLY A 74 3.82 5.05 10.17
CA GLY A 74 3.48 6.47 10.29
C GLY A 74 1.97 6.69 10.35
N THR A 75 1.22 6.11 9.40
CA THR A 75 -0.24 6.28 9.34
C THR A 75 -0.93 5.61 10.54
N VAL A 76 -0.45 4.43 10.95
CA VAL A 76 -0.95 3.74 12.16
C VAL A 76 -0.69 4.56 13.42
N ASN A 77 0.48 5.18 13.53
CA ASN A 77 0.84 6.03 14.68
C ASN A 77 -0.06 7.26 14.76
N ASP A 78 -0.33 7.94 13.65
CA ASP A 78 -1.22 9.12 13.64
C ASP A 78 -2.62 8.80 14.19
N LEU A 79 -3.19 7.69 13.73
CA LEU A 79 -4.49 7.22 14.23
C LEU A 79 -4.41 6.87 15.72
N SER A 80 -3.36 6.16 16.12
CA SER A 80 -3.15 5.74 17.51
C SER A 80 -2.95 6.92 18.46
N MET A 81 -2.26 7.99 18.02
CA MET A 81 -2.08 9.22 18.79
C MET A 81 -3.39 9.97 19.05
N ARG A 82 -4.42 9.74 18.23
CA ARG A 82 -5.79 10.24 18.46
C ARG A 82 -6.63 9.32 19.35
N GLY A 83 -6.02 8.26 19.90
CA GLY A 83 -6.72 7.23 20.67
C GLY A 83 -7.64 6.34 19.82
N ALA A 84 -7.52 6.40 18.49
CA ALA A 84 -8.29 5.55 17.61
C ALA A 84 -7.63 4.17 17.48
N LYS A 85 -8.44 3.14 17.30
CA LYS A 85 -7.96 1.82 16.87
C LYS A 85 -7.88 1.82 15.34
N PRO A 86 -6.70 1.65 14.72
CA PRO A 86 -6.60 1.49 13.27
C PRO A 86 -7.34 0.22 12.83
N LEU A 87 -8.16 0.34 11.79
CA LEU A 87 -8.97 -0.78 11.27
C LEU A 87 -8.64 -1.10 9.82
N TYR A 88 -8.45 -0.07 9.00
CA TYR A 88 -8.23 -0.19 7.56
C TYR A 88 -7.20 0.84 7.12
N LEU A 89 -6.47 0.53 6.05
CA LEU A 89 -5.55 1.43 5.37
C LEU A 89 -5.83 1.40 3.87
N THR A 90 -5.68 2.56 3.23
CA THR A 90 -5.60 2.69 1.78
C THR A 90 -4.17 2.97 1.39
N VAL A 91 -3.73 2.43 0.25
CA VAL A 91 -2.36 2.62 -0.24
C VAL A 91 -2.44 3.16 -1.67
N GLY A 92 -1.84 4.32 -1.90
CA GLY A 92 -1.57 4.86 -3.23
C GLY A 92 -0.06 4.84 -3.50
N LEU A 93 0.34 4.26 -4.62
CA LEU A 93 1.74 4.16 -5.02
C LEU A 93 1.98 4.97 -6.29
N ILE A 94 2.97 5.86 -6.26
CA ILE A 94 3.48 6.56 -7.44
C ILE A 94 4.85 5.95 -7.74
N ILE A 95 4.95 5.24 -8.86
CA ILE A 95 6.13 4.44 -9.20
C ILE A 95 6.70 4.93 -10.52
N GLU A 96 8.00 5.23 -10.52
CA GLU A 96 8.72 5.62 -11.73
C GLU A 96 8.89 4.43 -12.69
N GLU A 97 8.77 4.68 -14.00
CA GLU A 97 9.15 3.68 -15.00
C GLU A 97 10.63 3.30 -14.83
N GLY A 98 10.92 2.00 -14.94
CA GLY A 98 12.26 1.47 -14.72
C GLY A 98 12.55 1.11 -13.27
N PHE A 99 11.65 1.40 -12.31
CA PHE A 99 11.83 0.96 -10.92
C PHE A 99 11.98 -0.57 -10.84
N PRO A 100 12.97 -1.11 -10.08
CA PRO A 100 13.19 -2.56 -10.00
C PRO A 100 11.97 -3.28 -9.39
N LEU A 101 11.46 -4.31 -10.08
CA LEU A 101 10.35 -5.10 -9.55
C LEU A 101 10.71 -5.80 -8.21
N PRO A 102 11.92 -6.36 -8.02
CA PRO A 102 12.30 -6.98 -6.75
C PRO A 102 12.30 -6.01 -5.56
N ASP A 103 12.65 -4.74 -5.80
CA ASP A 103 12.61 -3.71 -4.76
C ASP A 103 11.15 -3.39 -4.40
N LEU A 104 10.27 -3.33 -5.40
CA LEU A 104 8.83 -3.13 -5.16
C LEU A 104 8.22 -4.31 -4.40
N GLU A 105 8.61 -5.54 -4.73
CA GLU A 105 8.22 -6.75 -4.01
C GLU A 105 8.65 -6.69 -2.54
N THR A 106 9.89 -6.27 -2.29
CA THR A 106 10.43 -6.11 -0.94
C THR A 106 9.67 -5.05 -0.13
N ILE A 107 9.43 -3.88 -0.72
CA ILE A 107 8.65 -2.79 -0.10
C ILE A 107 7.23 -3.26 0.19
N THR A 108 6.57 -3.91 -0.77
CA THR A 108 5.19 -4.41 -0.62
C THR A 108 5.11 -5.49 0.47
N ALA A 109 6.08 -6.40 0.54
CA ALA A 109 6.15 -7.40 1.60
C ALA A 109 6.34 -6.75 2.98
N SER A 110 7.18 -5.72 3.07
CA SER A 110 7.41 -4.94 4.30
C SER A 110 6.15 -4.21 4.79
N MET A 111 5.30 -3.77 3.88
CA MET A 111 3.99 -3.18 4.23
C MET A 111 2.99 -4.21 4.80
N ALA A 112 3.18 -5.49 4.51
CA ALA A 112 2.26 -6.56 4.91
C ALA A 112 2.60 -7.20 6.28
N THR A 113 3.63 -6.70 6.98
CA THR A 113 4.05 -7.18 8.31
C THR A 113 3.42 -6.39 9.45
#